data_AF-A0A6I7QXK3-F1
#
_entry.id   AF-A0A6I7QXK3-F1
#
_cell.length_a   1.000
_cell.length_b   1.000
_cell.length_c   1.000
_cell.angle_alpha   90.00
_cell.angle_beta   90.00
_cell.angle_gamma   90.00
#
_symmetry.space_group_name_H-M   'P 1'
#
loop_
_entity.id
_entity.type
_entity.pdbx_description
1 polymer ?
#
loop_
_entity_poly.entity_id
_entity_poly.type
_entity_poly.pdbx_seq_one_letter_code
_entity_poly.pdbx_strand_id
1 'polypeptide(L)'
;MLLAVATAPVHSQSNEIVDRILAEEELTYGSAAYLLLLASDSIDEDATLASAAEALNRSGLGLENRGANDPITLGEYALLTMRVFAVPGGIAWSIHPAPRYATRELEYRRVIQGQVYPNMKLSGERAMRILGRVLNLREGGAL
;
A
#
# COMPACT_ATOMS: atom_id res chain seq x y z
N MET A 1 -29.82 38.83 3.44
CA MET A 1 -29.68 37.49 4.04
C MET A 1 -29.47 36.51 2.90
N LEU A 2 -28.23 36.06 2.68
CA LEU A 2 -27.92 35.03 1.68
C LEU A 2 -26.85 34.14 2.30
N LEU A 3 -27.33 33.11 2.98
CA LEU A 3 -26.50 32.07 3.58
C LEU A 3 -26.25 31.04 2.47
N ALA A 4 -25.10 31.11 1.81
CA ALA A 4 -24.65 30.07 0.91
C ALA A 4 -24.07 28.93 1.76
N VAL A 5 -24.86 27.88 1.99
CA VAL A 5 -24.38 26.63 2.57
C VAL A 5 -23.71 25.84 1.45
N ALA A 6 -22.37 25.85 1.44
CA ALA A 6 -21.59 24.91 0.64
C ALA A 6 -21.57 23.56 1.40
N THR A 7 -22.38 22.61 0.95
CA THR A 7 -22.30 21.21 1.40
C THR A 7 -21.04 20.58 0.81
N ALA A 8 -20.03 20.32 1.62
CA ALA A 8 -18.79 19.70 1.17
C ALA A 8 -18.99 18.20 0.85
N PRO A 9 -18.61 17.71 -0.35
CA PRO A 9 -18.64 16.29 -0.69
C PRO A 9 -17.31 15.65 -0.27
N VAL A 10 -17.11 15.43 1.04
CA VAL A 10 -15.80 14.93 1.55
C VAL A 10 -15.70 13.40 1.45
N HIS A 11 -16.80 12.67 1.61
CA HIS A 11 -16.77 11.21 1.76
C HIS A 11 -16.92 10.43 0.44
N SER A 12 -17.29 11.07 -0.68
CA SER A 12 -17.48 10.36 -1.95
C SER A 12 -16.16 10.12 -2.69
N GLN A 13 -15.19 11.02 -2.56
CA GLN A 13 -13.95 10.98 -3.32
C GLN A 13 -13.06 9.79 -2.91
N SER A 14 -12.93 9.53 -1.60
CA SER A 14 -12.12 8.40 -1.10
C SER A 14 -12.68 7.06 -1.60
N ASN A 15 -14.00 6.88 -1.57
CA ASN A 15 -14.66 5.67 -2.11
C ASN A 15 -14.39 5.50 -3.60
N GLU A 16 -14.49 6.57 -4.41
CA GLU A 16 -14.17 6.51 -5.84
C GLU A 16 -12.69 6.17 -6.11
N ILE A 17 -11.78 6.63 -5.26
CA ILE A 17 -10.35 6.29 -5.36
C ILE A 17 -10.17 4.80 -5.05
N VAL A 18 -10.72 4.30 -3.94
CA VAL A 18 -10.60 2.89 -3.55
C VAL A 18 -11.24 1.97 -4.61
N ASP A 19 -12.41 2.32 -5.13
CA ASP A 19 -13.08 1.56 -6.19
C ASP A 19 -12.22 1.50 -7.46
N ARG A 20 -11.60 2.63 -7.83
CA ARG A 20 -10.65 2.68 -8.96
C ARG A 20 -9.45 1.77 -8.71
N ILE A 21 -8.87 1.83 -7.50
CA ILE A 21 -7.74 0.97 -7.13
C ILE A 21 -8.14 -0.50 -7.22
N LEU A 22 -9.30 -0.88 -6.68
CA LEU A 22 -9.79 -2.26 -6.71
C LEU A 22 -9.97 -2.77 -8.15
N ALA A 23 -10.39 -1.91 -9.07
CA ALA A 23 -10.53 -2.24 -10.48
C ALA A 23 -9.19 -2.36 -11.25
N GLU A 24 -8.04 -2.05 -10.65
CA GLU A 24 -6.74 -2.16 -11.32
C GLU A 24 -6.33 -3.63 -11.52
N GLU A 25 -6.19 -4.04 -12.79
CA GLU A 25 -5.58 -5.33 -13.15
C GLU A 25 -4.09 -5.37 -12.77
N GLU A 26 -3.41 -4.23 -12.90
CA GLU A 26 -2.04 -3.99 -12.45
C GLU A 26 -2.00 -2.77 -11.53
N LEU A 27 -1.66 -3.02 -10.27
CA LEU A 27 -1.59 -2.01 -9.23
C LEU A 27 -0.49 -1.01 -9.56
N THR A 28 -0.85 0.27 -9.53
CA THR A 28 0.13 1.35 -9.71
C THR A 28 0.83 1.71 -8.41
N TYR A 29 1.99 2.36 -8.51
CA TYR A 29 2.77 2.83 -7.36
C TYR A 29 2.01 3.84 -6.51
N GLY A 30 1.24 4.74 -7.14
CA GLY A 30 0.39 5.71 -6.44
C GLY A 30 -0.76 5.05 -5.70
N SER A 31 -1.41 4.05 -6.32
CA SER A 31 -2.45 3.24 -5.69
C SER A 31 -1.92 2.48 -4.48
N ALA A 32 -0.73 1.87 -4.60
CA ALA A 32 -0.05 1.23 -3.48
C ALA A 32 0.30 2.20 -2.34
N ALA A 33 0.86 3.37 -2.69
CA ALA A 33 1.22 4.39 -1.73
C ALA A 33 -0.01 4.92 -0.98
N TYR A 34 -1.11 5.17 -1.71
CA TYR A 34 -2.38 5.62 -1.13
C TYR A 34 -2.90 4.60 -0.12
N LEU A 35 -3.03 3.33 -0.52
CA LEU A 35 -3.53 2.27 0.36
C LEU A 35 -2.69 2.12 1.64
N LEU A 36 -1.37 2.06 1.50
CA LEU A 36 -0.46 1.83 2.63
C LEU A 36 -0.39 3.02 3.57
N LEU A 37 -0.28 4.25 3.02
CA LEU A 37 -0.16 5.44 3.85
C LEU A 37 -1.47 5.81 4.53
N LEU A 38 -2.61 5.67 3.83
CA LEU A 38 -3.93 5.91 4.43
C LEU A 38 -4.17 4.95 5.60
N ALA A 39 -3.90 3.66 5.41
CA ALA A 39 -4.05 2.65 6.47
C ALA A 39 -3.02 2.76 7.61
N SER A 40 -1.99 3.58 7.44
CA SER A 40 -1.01 3.90 8.49
C SER A 40 -1.25 5.28 9.11
N ASP A 41 -2.37 5.93 8.80
CA ASP A 41 -2.73 7.29 9.23
C ASP A 41 -1.68 8.35 8.86
N SER A 42 -0.93 8.13 7.78
CA SER A 42 0.17 9.00 7.32
C SER A 42 -0.26 10.02 6.26
N ILE A 43 -1.46 9.88 5.70
CA ILE A 43 -2.10 10.83 4.77
C ILE A 43 -3.61 10.90 5.08
N ASP A 44 -4.25 11.95 4.59
CA ASP A 44 -5.70 12.12 4.64
C ASP A 44 -6.40 11.33 3.50
N GLU A 45 -7.69 11.04 3.67
CA GLU A 45 -8.52 10.34 2.69
C GLU A 45 -8.81 11.17 1.44
N ASP A 46 -8.60 12.48 1.49
CA ASP A 46 -8.71 13.38 0.33
C ASP A 46 -7.45 13.39 -0.57
N ALA A 47 -6.40 12.69 -0.16
CA ALA A 47 -5.15 12.65 -0.88
C ALA A 47 -5.32 12.06 -2.29
N THR A 48 -4.64 12.64 -3.27
CA THR A 48 -4.55 12.05 -4.60
C THR A 48 -3.52 10.92 -4.63
N LEU A 49 -3.61 10.01 -5.61
CA LEU A 49 -2.62 8.95 -5.83
C LEU A 49 -1.21 9.51 -6.08
N ALA A 50 -1.11 10.65 -6.77
CA ALA A 50 0.15 11.34 -7.03
C ALA A 50 0.75 11.90 -5.73
N SER A 51 -0.05 12.62 -4.93
CA SER A 51 0.41 13.13 -3.64
C SER A 51 0.77 12.03 -2.65
N ALA A 52 0.09 10.88 -2.70
CA ALA A 52 0.44 9.71 -1.89
C ALA A 52 1.81 9.13 -2.29
N ALA A 53 2.07 8.97 -3.60
CA ALA A 53 3.39 8.53 -4.08
C ALA A 53 4.50 9.51 -3.66
N GLU A 54 4.27 10.81 -3.78
CA GLU A 54 5.21 11.82 -3.31
C GLU A 54 5.44 11.76 -1.79
N ALA A 55 4.37 11.59 -1.01
CA ALA A 55 4.46 11.47 0.45
C ALA A 55 5.29 10.23 0.84
N LEU A 56 5.09 9.10 0.16
CA LEU A 56 5.85 7.87 0.38
C LEU A 56 7.35 8.03 0.03
N ASN A 57 7.65 8.79 -1.03
CA ASN A 57 9.03 9.11 -1.39
C ASN A 57 9.67 10.06 -0.36
N ARG A 58 8.94 11.09 0.07
CA ARG A 58 9.42 12.04 1.10
C ARG A 58 9.67 11.39 2.45
N SER A 59 8.96 10.31 2.80
CA SER A 59 9.19 9.57 4.04
C SER A 59 10.45 8.68 4.00
N GLY A 60 11.09 8.54 2.84
CA GLY A 60 12.26 7.68 2.65
C GLY A 60 11.93 6.18 2.59
N LEU A 61 10.65 5.81 2.59
CA LEU A 61 10.20 4.41 2.52
C LEU A 61 9.93 3.95 1.08
N GLY A 62 9.82 4.90 0.15
CA GLY A 62 9.47 4.68 -1.25
C GLY A 62 10.45 3.86 -2.10
N LEU A 63 10.11 3.72 -3.38
CA LEU A 63 10.92 3.05 -4.39
C LEU A 63 11.61 4.10 -5.25
N GLU A 64 12.89 3.90 -5.53
CA GLU A 64 13.65 4.84 -6.35
C GLU A 64 13.11 4.89 -7.79
N ASN A 65 13.06 6.09 -8.36
CA ASN A 65 12.69 6.34 -9.76
C ASN A 65 11.32 5.77 -10.18
N ARG A 66 10.34 5.74 -9.27
CA ARG A 66 8.96 5.33 -9.58
C ARG A 66 8.02 6.53 -9.68
N GLY A 67 7.34 6.65 -10.82
CA GLY A 67 6.21 7.55 -11.02
C GLY A 67 4.92 6.96 -10.45
N ALA A 68 3.95 7.82 -10.14
CA ALA A 68 2.69 7.39 -9.52
C ALA A 68 1.89 6.39 -10.37
N ASN A 69 1.98 6.48 -11.70
CA ASN A 69 1.26 5.59 -12.63
C ASN A 69 2.06 4.34 -13.01
N ASP A 70 3.29 4.19 -12.51
CA ASP A 70 4.10 3.02 -12.85
C ASP A 70 3.50 1.78 -12.18
N PRO A 71 3.37 0.64 -12.89
CA PRO A 71 2.91 -0.60 -12.28
C PRO A 71 3.95 -1.10 -11.28
N ILE A 72 3.47 -1.74 -10.21
CA ILE A 72 4.32 -2.40 -9.23
C ILE A 72 4.07 -3.90 -9.15
N THR A 73 5.12 -4.62 -8.81
CA THR A 73 5.09 -6.06 -8.61
C THR A 73 4.61 -6.43 -7.20
N LEU A 74 4.23 -7.70 -7.00
CA LEU A 74 3.92 -8.24 -5.68
C LEU A 74 5.06 -8.01 -4.68
N GLY A 75 6.30 -8.17 -5.11
CA GLY A 75 7.47 -8.02 -4.25
C GLY A 75 7.75 -6.59 -3.86
N GLU A 76 7.55 -5.65 -4.78
CA GLU A 76 7.64 -4.21 -4.48
C GLU A 76 6.56 -3.79 -3.48
N TYR A 77 5.32 -4.26 -3.67
CA TYR A 77 4.26 -4.01 -2.69
C TYR A 77 4.56 -4.63 -1.33
N ALA A 78 5.08 -5.86 -1.30
CA ALA A 78 5.52 -6.52 -0.06
C ALA A 78 6.61 -5.73 0.66
N LEU A 79 7.60 -5.21 -0.09
CA LEU A 79 8.68 -4.39 0.44
C LEU A 79 8.14 -3.10 1.08
N LEU A 80 7.27 -2.39 0.37
CA LEU A 80 6.62 -1.18 0.88
C LEU A 80 5.78 -1.47 2.12
N THR A 81 5.01 -2.55 2.10
CA THR A 81 4.17 -2.98 3.23
C THR A 81 5.02 -3.22 4.48
N MET A 82 6.13 -3.95 4.35
CA MET A 82 7.04 -4.18 5.47
C MET A 82 7.65 -2.89 6.02
N ARG A 83 8.01 -1.95 5.12
CA ARG A 83 8.58 -0.65 5.50
C ARG A 83 7.58 0.25 6.21
N VAL A 84 6.39 0.43 5.64
CA VAL A 84 5.35 1.34 6.15
C VAL A 84 4.82 0.87 7.50
N PHE A 85 4.57 -0.43 7.66
CA PHE A 85 4.06 -0.97 8.92
C PHE A 85 5.17 -1.43 9.88
N ALA A 86 6.43 -1.14 9.57
CA ALA A 86 7.60 -1.54 10.35
C ALA A 86 7.56 -3.03 10.79
N VAL A 87 7.10 -3.91 9.89
CA VAL A 87 6.93 -5.34 10.18
C VAL A 87 8.31 -5.92 10.54
N PRO A 88 8.49 -6.48 11.75
CA PRO A 88 9.76 -7.13 12.09
C PRO A 88 9.98 -8.29 11.13
N GLY A 89 11.18 -8.41 10.56
CA GLY A 89 11.51 -9.51 9.64
C GLY A 89 12.61 -10.41 10.19
N GLY A 90 12.76 -11.59 9.58
CA GLY A 90 13.88 -12.48 9.88
C GLY A 90 15.24 -11.92 9.42
N ILE A 91 16.31 -12.67 9.72
CA ILE A 91 17.71 -12.28 9.45
C ILE A 91 17.91 -11.78 8.01
N ALA A 92 17.34 -12.46 7.02
CA ALA A 92 17.50 -12.10 5.61
C ALA A 92 16.93 -10.72 5.27
N TRP A 93 15.78 -10.37 5.85
CA TRP A 93 15.19 -9.04 5.73
C TRP A 93 16.08 -7.98 6.38
N SER A 94 16.54 -8.25 7.62
CA SER A 94 17.34 -7.30 8.40
C SER A 94 18.70 -6.99 7.76
N ILE A 95 19.26 -7.91 6.98
CA ILE A 95 20.54 -7.71 6.28
C ILE A 95 20.33 -7.02 4.93
N HIS A 96 19.34 -7.44 4.15
CA HIS A 96 19.13 -6.91 2.80
C HIS A 96 17.62 -6.73 2.51
N PRO A 97 17.04 -5.57 2.85
CA PRO A 97 15.65 -5.25 2.58
C PRO A 97 15.36 -5.16 1.08
N ALA A 98 14.95 -6.29 0.49
CA ALA A 98 14.68 -6.41 -0.94
C ALA A 98 13.31 -7.06 -1.22
N PRO A 99 12.70 -6.79 -2.40
CA PRO A 99 11.36 -7.31 -2.76
C PRO A 99 11.19 -8.82 -2.55
N ARG A 100 12.22 -9.59 -2.91
CA ARG A 100 12.24 -11.05 -2.74
C ARG A 100 12.12 -11.47 -1.28
N TYR A 101 12.85 -10.82 -0.38
CA TYR A 101 12.85 -11.19 1.04
C TYR A 101 11.57 -10.72 1.73
N ALA A 102 11.07 -9.54 1.37
CA ALA A 102 9.79 -9.06 1.89
C ALA A 102 8.63 -9.98 1.50
N THR A 103 8.63 -10.45 0.26
CA THR A 103 7.62 -11.41 -0.21
C THR A 103 7.66 -12.71 0.61
N ARG A 104 8.86 -13.27 0.84
CA ARG A 104 9.03 -14.51 1.61
C ARG A 104 8.61 -14.33 3.07
N GLU A 105 8.91 -13.20 3.67
CA GLU A 105 8.53 -12.91 5.05
C GLU A 105 7.01 -12.80 5.19
N LEU A 106 6.35 -12.04 4.30
CA LEU A 106 4.89 -11.91 4.33
C LEU A 106 4.16 -13.21 3.91
N GLU A 107 4.76 -14.05 3.07
CA GLU A 107 4.27 -15.40 2.77
C GLU A 107 4.36 -16.30 4.01
N TYR A 108 5.50 -16.31 4.70
CA TYR A 108 5.70 -17.08 5.92
C TYR A 108 4.66 -16.70 7.00
N ARG A 109 4.35 -15.41 7.12
CA ARG A 109 3.31 -14.86 8.02
C ARG A 109 1.88 -15.08 7.54
N ARG A 110 1.68 -15.76 6.41
CA ARG A 110 0.38 -16.01 5.76
C ARG A 110 -0.40 -14.75 5.37
N VAL A 111 0.29 -13.61 5.26
CA VAL A 111 -0.26 -12.36 4.72
C VAL A 111 -0.44 -12.52 3.22
N ILE A 112 0.61 -12.93 2.52
CA ILE A 112 0.54 -13.28 1.10
C ILE A 112 0.18 -14.76 1.00
N GLN A 113 -0.81 -15.08 0.17
CA GLN A 113 -1.27 -16.45 -0.07
C GLN A 113 -1.48 -16.67 -1.57
N GLY A 114 -1.57 -17.94 -1.98
CA GLY A 114 -1.75 -18.34 -3.38
C GLY A 114 -0.40 -18.42 -4.11
N GLN A 115 -0.37 -17.96 -5.37
CA GLN A 115 0.88 -17.92 -6.16
C GLN A 115 1.78 -16.78 -5.68
N VAL A 116 3.01 -17.08 -5.27
CA VAL A 116 3.93 -16.13 -4.63
C VAL A 116 5.22 -15.99 -5.43
N TYR A 117 5.17 -15.21 -6.50
CA TYR A 117 6.36 -14.83 -7.27
C TYR A 117 6.62 -13.33 -7.11
N PRO A 118 7.78 -12.89 -6.58
CA PRO A 118 8.03 -11.47 -6.31
C PRO A 118 7.84 -10.56 -7.53
N ASN A 119 8.19 -11.04 -8.73
CA ASN A 119 8.13 -10.24 -9.96
C ASN A 119 6.78 -10.33 -10.69
N MET A 120 5.77 -10.99 -10.10
CA MET A 120 4.46 -11.07 -10.75
C MET A 120 3.68 -9.77 -10.62
N LYS A 121 2.80 -9.54 -11.59
CA LYS A 121 1.77 -8.50 -11.54
C LYS A 121 0.92 -8.65 -10.28
N LEU A 122 0.54 -7.53 -9.70
CA LEU A 122 -0.33 -7.47 -8.53
C LEU A 122 -1.59 -6.70 -8.91
N SER A 123 -2.78 -7.28 -8.74
CA SER A 123 -4.03 -6.55 -8.91
C SER A 123 -4.40 -5.76 -7.66
N GLY A 124 -5.24 -4.73 -7.83
CA GLY A 124 -5.78 -3.92 -6.75
C GLY A 124 -6.50 -4.72 -5.67
N GLU A 125 -7.43 -5.59 -6.07
CA GLU A 125 -8.15 -6.48 -5.15
C GLU A 125 -7.20 -7.34 -4.30
N ARG A 126 -6.12 -7.84 -4.91
CA ARG A 126 -5.15 -8.67 -4.20
C ARG A 126 -4.31 -7.83 -3.24
N ALA A 127 -3.95 -6.61 -3.62
CA ALA A 127 -3.24 -5.66 -2.77
C ALA A 127 -4.07 -5.30 -1.53
N MET A 128 -5.38 -5.06 -1.70
CA MET A 128 -6.30 -4.78 -0.60
C MET A 128 -6.44 -5.96 0.37
N ARG A 129 -6.53 -7.19 -0.16
CA ARG A 129 -6.54 -8.41 0.68
C ARG A 129 -5.25 -8.59 1.48
N ILE A 130 -4.10 -8.29 0.88
CA ILE A 130 -2.79 -8.31 1.56
C ILE A 130 -2.77 -7.27 2.68
N LEU A 131 -3.19 -6.03 2.39
CA LEU A 131 -3.27 -4.95 3.37
C LEU A 131 -4.13 -5.34 4.57
N GLY A 132 -5.36 -5.82 4.33
CA GLY A 132 -6.25 -6.24 5.40
C GLY A 132 -5.64 -7.33 6.29
N ARG A 133 -4.86 -8.26 5.74
CA ARG A 133 -4.17 -9.29 6.55
C ARG A 133 -3.03 -8.73 7.38
N VAL A 134 -2.28 -7.74 6.88
CA VAL A 134 -1.25 -7.06 7.68
C VAL A 134 -1.87 -6.29 8.83
N LEU A 135 -2.96 -5.56 8.60
CA LEU A 135 -3.68 -4.84 9.65
C LEU A 135 -4.21 -5.79 10.72
N ASN A 136 -4.80 -6.92 10.32
CA ASN A 136 -5.23 -7.96 11.26
C ASN A 136 -4.08 -8.51 12.12
N LEU A 137 -2.89 -8.71 11.55
CA LEU A 137 -1.72 -9.13 12.34
C LEU A 137 -1.27 -8.04 13.33
N ARG A 138 -1.34 -6.77 12.92
CA ARG A 138 -1.01 -5.62 13.78
C ARG A 138 -1.94 -5.52 14.97
N GLU A 139 -3.25 -5.57 14.72
CA GLU A 139 -4.30 -5.48 15.74
C GLU A 139 -4.28 -6.68 16.69
N GLY A 140 -3.96 -7.87 16.18
CA GLY A 140 -3.81 -9.08 16.98
C GLY A 140 -2.54 -9.15 17.83
N GLY A 141 -1.66 -8.13 17.80
CA GLY A 141 -0.40 -8.11 18.55
C GLY A 141 0.66 -9.10 18.04
N ALA A 142 0.53 -9.57 16.79
CA ALA A 142 1.47 -10.48 16.15
C ALA A 142 2.57 -9.75 15.34
N LEU A 143 2.59 -8.41 15.42
CA LEU A 143 3.61 -7.51 14.87
C LEU A 143 4.29 -6.73 15.98
#